data_AF-A0AAD9P815-F1
#
_entry.id   AF-A0AAD9P815-F1
#
_cell.length_a   1.000
_cell.length_b   1.000
_cell.length_c   1.000
_cell.angle_alpha   90.00
_cell.angle_beta   90.00
_cell.angle_gamma   90.00
#
_symmetry.space_group_name_H-M   'P 1'
#
loop_
_entity.id
_entity.type
_entity.pdbx_description
1 polymer ?
#
loop_
_entity_poly.entity_id
_entity_poly.type
_entity_poly.pdbx_seq_one_letter_code
_entity_poly.pdbx_strand_id
1 'polypeptide(L)'
;MEKAGSASVLYCIQPKNWLVEGYLRKKLGFLPSKSTKEIPQFEAAIFKRLSDVARLIDTSQLTEDFGGTMTYNHTLWCQFVEMKQNIETRIETLMERIPKAKDRVHMFLEYDMPVTTSAITALREQLHATYYDIMRDLNIEHLIDECNTQLEQLYTPTKYAQIMHTPLFNKAKVTVGEYREKLIEHRSHLKGMWQEADTILGEAVHLKKYEHKADKVRCYLSSDQQMFLYDIVFPFSCLMSSILGH
;
A
#
# COMPACT_ATOMS: atom_id res chain seq x y z
N MET A 1 9.35 3.42 34.76
CA MET A 1 10.79 3.67 34.92
C MET A 1 11.46 3.30 33.60
N GLU A 2 11.55 4.25 32.67
CA GLU A 2 12.25 4.06 31.40
C GLU A 2 13.50 4.94 31.42
N LYS A 3 14.65 4.31 31.66
CA LYS A 3 15.96 4.88 31.33
C LYS A 3 16.76 3.80 30.63
N ALA A 4 16.65 3.77 29.31
CA ALA A 4 17.67 3.24 28.44
C ALA A 4 17.60 4.08 27.17
N GLY A 5 18.32 5.21 27.17
CA GLY A 5 18.57 5.97 25.97
C GLY A 5 19.31 5.06 25.00
N SER A 6 18.59 4.50 24.03
CA SER A 6 19.19 3.77 22.93
C SER A 6 19.97 4.80 22.10
N ALA A 7 21.29 4.81 22.24
CA ALA A 7 22.15 5.47 21.26
C ALA A 7 21.85 4.83 19.91
N SER A 8 21.17 5.56 19.02
CA SER A 8 20.75 5.02 17.71
C SER A 8 21.96 4.77 16.81
N VAL A 9 23.10 5.42 17.07
CA VAL A 9 24.35 5.29 16.33
C VAL A 9 25.54 5.53 17.28
N LEU A 10 26.51 4.61 17.31
CA LEU A 10 27.82 4.83 17.95
C LEU A 10 28.90 4.99 16.87
N TYR A 11 29.74 6.00 17.04
CA TYR A 11 30.96 6.16 16.25
C TYR A 11 32.19 5.86 17.12
N CYS A 12 32.89 4.77 16.82
CA CYS A 12 34.19 4.45 17.42
C CYS A 12 35.31 4.99 16.54
N ILE A 13 36.12 5.92 17.08
CA ILE A 13 37.25 6.50 16.36
C ILE A 13 38.54 6.16 17.12
N GLN A 14 39.43 5.40 16.48
CA GLN A 14 40.78 5.18 16.99
C GLN A 14 41.75 6.16 16.32
N PRO A 15 42.26 7.18 17.04
CA PRO A 15 43.23 8.12 16.47
C PRO A 15 44.55 7.39 16.16
N LYS A 16 45.06 7.57 14.94
CA LYS A 16 46.33 6.95 14.50
C LYS A 16 47.58 7.61 15.09
N ASN A 17 47.47 8.86 15.56
CA ASN A 17 48.57 9.60 16.17
C ASN A 17 48.06 10.63 17.20
N TRP A 18 48.97 11.12 18.04
CA TRP A 18 48.68 12.04 19.13
C TRP A 18 48.15 13.42 18.67
N LEU A 19 48.52 13.86 17.47
CA LEU A 19 48.03 15.12 16.88
C LEU A 19 46.54 15.03 16.57
N VAL A 20 46.11 13.93 15.94
CA VAL A 20 44.70 13.65 15.64
C VAL A 20 43.91 13.46 16.93
N GLU A 21 44.49 12.79 17.93
CA GLU A 21 43.87 12.64 19.24
C GLU A 21 43.62 14.00 19.92
N GLY A 22 44.62 14.89 19.96
CA GLY A 22 44.46 16.23 20.53
C GLY A 22 43.40 17.07 19.80
N TYR A 23 43.36 16.96 18.47
CA TYR A 23 42.33 17.61 17.65
C TYR A 23 40.92 17.07 17.96
N LEU A 24 40.74 15.74 18.00
CA LEU A 24 39.46 15.10 18.32
C LEU A 24 38.99 15.46 19.73
N ARG A 25 39.87 15.44 20.72
CA ARG A 25 39.54 15.83 22.10
C ARG A 25 39.05 17.28 22.19
N LYS A 26 39.64 18.19 21.40
CA LYS A 26 39.20 19.59 21.32
C LYS A 26 37.83 19.72 20.63
N LYS A 27 37.59 18.96 19.56
CA LYS A 27 36.31 19.00 18.81
C LYS A 27 35.16 18.33 19.54
N LEU A 28 35.43 17.25 20.29
CA LEU A 28 34.44 16.53 21.09
C LEU A 28 34.21 17.16 22.47
N GLY A 29 34.80 18.33 22.75
CA GLY A 29 34.55 19.09 23.99
C GLY A 29 35.26 18.57 25.24
N PHE A 30 36.20 17.62 25.11
CA PHE A 30 36.98 17.12 26.25
C PHE A 30 38.10 18.08 26.69
N LEU A 31 38.46 19.05 25.85
CA LEU A 31 39.45 20.08 26.16
C LEU A 31 38.78 21.47 26.13
N PRO A 32 38.95 22.29 27.18
CA PRO A 32 38.41 23.64 27.20
C PRO A 32 39.10 24.48 26.13
N SER A 33 38.35 24.89 25.12
CA SER A 33 38.81 25.79 24.06
C SER A 33 38.22 27.17 24.31
N LYS A 34 39.07 28.20 24.47
CA LYS A 34 38.62 29.60 24.62
C LYS A 34 37.81 30.12 23.41
N SER A 35 37.84 29.40 22.29
CA SER A 35 37.20 29.76 21.03
C SER A 35 35.94 28.94 20.71
N THR A 36 35.67 27.85 21.43
CA THR A 36 34.60 26.92 21.06
C THR A 36 33.45 27.06 22.06
N LYS A 37 32.45 27.88 21.73
CA LYS A 37 31.19 28.01 22.47
C LYS A 37 30.18 26.90 22.15
N GLU A 38 30.56 25.95 21.29
CA GLU A 38 29.67 24.89 20.85
C GLU A 38 29.54 23.82 21.93
N ILE A 39 28.33 23.65 22.43
CA ILE A 39 27.93 22.52 23.26
C ILE A 39 28.08 21.27 22.39
N PRO A 40 28.80 20.22 22.85
CA PRO A 40 28.92 19.00 22.06
C PRO A 40 27.54 18.41 21.80
N GLN A 41 27.22 18.20 20.52
CA GLN A 41 25.94 17.61 20.08
C GLN A 41 25.85 16.10 20.36
N PHE A 42 26.96 15.49 20.77
CA PHE A 42 27.08 14.06 21.00
C PHE A 42 27.61 13.81 22.41
N GLU A 43 27.03 12.82 23.08
CA GLU A 43 27.64 12.25 24.28
C GLU A 43 28.93 11.54 23.84
N ALA A 44 30.06 12.04 24.32
CA ALA A 44 31.37 11.50 23.98
C ALA A 44 32.01 10.87 25.22
N ALA A 45 32.59 9.68 25.06
CA ALA A 45 33.37 9.01 26.09
C ALA A 45 34.75 8.61 25.54
N ILE A 46 35.78 8.67 26.39
CA ILE A 46 37.13 8.23 26.07
C ILE A 46 37.39 6.89 26.76
N PHE A 47 37.63 5.86 25.97
CA PHE A 47 38.01 4.55 26.49
C PHE A 47 39.53 4.38 26.43
N LYS A 48 40.11 3.91 27.53
CA LYS A 48 41.56 3.61 27.59
C LYS A 48 41.87 2.20 27.11
N ARG A 49 40.89 1.28 27.21
CA ARG A 49 41.01 -0.11 26.77
C ARG A 49 39.82 -0.46 25.89
N LEU A 50 40.06 -1.28 24.87
CA LEU A 50 39.00 -1.82 24.01
C LEU A 50 37.95 -2.60 24.80
N SER A 51 38.37 -3.28 25.87
CA SER A 51 37.48 -3.98 26.81
C SER A 51 36.44 -3.09 27.49
N ASP A 52 36.69 -1.78 27.57
CA ASP A 52 35.74 -0.83 28.17
C ASP A 52 34.56 -0.56 27.22
N VAL A 53 34.74 -0.73 25.91
CA VAL A 53 33.69 -0.60 24.89
C VAL A 53 32.66 -1.72 25.02
N ALA A 54 33.12 -2.94 25.33
CA ALA A 54 32.26 -4.10 25.56
C ALA A 54 31.33 -3.96 26.78
N ARG A 55 31.55 -2.97 27.65
CA ARG A 55 30.63 -2.64 28.76
C ARG A 55 29.43 -1.82 28.32
N LEU A 56 29.52 -1.18 27.15
CA LEU A 56 28.49 -0.29 26.61
C LEU A 56 27.74 -0.92 25.44
N ILE A 57 28.45 -1.73 24.64
CA ILE A 57 27.87 -2.46 23.52
C ILE A 57 28.14 -3.94 23.73
N ASP A 58 27.10 -4.74 23.47
CA ASP A 58 27.20 -6.18 23.34
C ASP A 58 28.31 -6.58 22.34
N THR A 59 29.15 -7.53 22.71
CA THR A 59 30.30 -7.97 21.90
C THR A 59 29.88 -8.55 20.55
N SER A 60 28.65 -9.03 20.40
CA SER A 60 28.09 -9.50 19.11
C SER A 60 27.85 -8.39 18.09
N GLN A 61 27.84 -7.13 18.51
CA GLN A 61 27.66 -5.97 17.63
C GLN A 61 28.97 -5.24 17.33
N LEU A 62 30.07 -5.65 17.96
CA LEU A 62 31.40 -5.10 17.75
C LEU A 62 32.16 -5.96 16.74
N THR A 63 32.96 -5.32 15.88
CA THR A 63 33.87 -6.05 14.99
C THR A 63 35.05 -6.63 15.76
N GLU A 64 35.77 -7.57 15.15
CA GLU A 64 36.97 -8.19 15.73
C GLU A 64 38.03 -7.13 16.12
N ASP A 65 38.18 -6.07 15.31
CA ASP A 65 39.07 -4.94 15.61
C ASP A 65 38.75 -4.23 16.94
N PHE A 66 37.49 -4.33 17.39
CA PHE A 66 37.00 -3.78 18.66
C PHE A 66 36.81 -4.83 19.75
N GLY A 67 37.34 -6.05 19.55
CA GLY A 67 37.22 -7.15 20.52
C GLY A 67 35.82 -7.80 20.54
N GLY A 68 35.05 -7.62 19.48
CA GLY A 68 33.76 -8.28 19.30
C GLY A 68 33.83 -9.55 18.44
N THR A 69 32.65 -10.10 18.15
CA THR A 69 32.50 -11.34 17.36
C THR A 69 31.83 -11.10 16.00
N MET A 70 31.51 -9.85 15.65
CA MET A 70 30.87 -9.52 14.38
C MET A 70 31.89 -9.54 13.23
N THR A 71 31.77 -10.51 12.33
CA THR A 71 32.52 -10.51 11.08
C THR A 71 31.93 -9.46 10.12
N TYR A 72 32.60 -8.32 9.99
CA TYR A 72 32.13 -7.24 9.12
C TYR A 72 32.51 -7.45 7.66
N ASN A 73 31.52 -7.35 6.78
CA ASN A 73 31.71 -7.30 5.34
C ASN A 73 31.04 -6.05 4.78
N HIS A 74 31.86 -5.09 4.35
CA HIS A 74 31.38 -3.79 3.85
C HIS A 74 30.43 -3.93 2.66
N THR A 75 30.77 -4.80 1.70
CA THR A 75 29.97 -5.01 0.50
C THR A 75 28.59 -5.58 0.83
N LEU A 76 28.51 -6.60 1.70
CA LEU A 76 27.23 -7.17 2.13
C LEU A 76 26.40 -6.17 2.94
N TRP A 77 27.07 -5.39 3.79
CA TRP A 77 26.42 -4.32 4.55
C TRP A 77 25.78 -3.28 3.63
N CYS A 78 26.53 -2.77 2.65
CA CYS A 78 26.02 -1.80 1.68
C CYS A 78 24.84 -2.37 0.89
N GLN A 79 24.93 -3.61 0.42
CA GLN A 79 23.82 -4.27 -0.28
C GLN A 79 22.56 -4.40 0.58
N PHE A 80 22.71 -4.70 1.87
CA PHE A 80 21.59 -4.78 2.80
C PHE A 80 20.93 -3.41 3.03
N VAL A 81 21.73 -2.36 3.22
CA VAL A 81 21.23 -0.99 3.39
C VAL A 81 20.53 -0.50 2.12
N GLU A 82 21.13 -0.73 0.95
CA GLU A 82 20.54 -0.37 -0.34
C GLU A 82 19.22 -1.11 -0.59
N MET A 83 19.17 -2.42 -0.30
CA MET A 83 17.94 -3.21 -0.39
C MET A 83 16.83 -2.62 0.49
N LYS A 84 17.13 -2.28 1.75
CA LYS A 84 16.16 -1.66 2.67
C LYS A 84 15.70 -0.30 2.17
N GLN A 85 16.63 0.55 1.75
CA GLN A 85 16.30 1.92 1.33
C GLN A 85 15.48 1.94 0.04
N ASN A 86 15.79 1.07 -0.92
CA ASN A 86 15.06 0.95 -2.17
C ASN A 86 13.58 0.62 -1.93
N ILE A 87 13.29 -0.37 -1.08
CA ILE A 87 11.90 -0.74 -0.80
C ILE A 87 11.16 0.35 -0.03
N GLU A 88 11.82 0.97 0.96
CA GLU A 88 11.26 2.06 1.77
C GLU A 88 10.85 3.25 0.89
N THR A 89 11.75 3.75 0.04
CA THR A 89 11.44 4.88 -0.86
C THR A 89 10.30 4.58 -1.83
N ARG A 90 10.24 3.36 -2.37
CA ARG A 90 9.17 2.98 -3.31
C ARG A 90 7.82 2.87 -2.63
N ILE A 91 7.80 2.35 -1.40
CA ILE A 91 6.58 2.27 -0.61
C ILE A 91 6.11 3.65 -0.21
N GLU A 92 7.00 4.53 0.26
CA GLU A 92 6.66 5.93 0.55
C GLU A 92 6.03 6.62 -0.67
N THR A 93 6.66 6.49 -1.84
CA THR A 93 6.15 7.04 -3.10
C THR A 93 4.76 6.47 -3.44
N LEU A 94 4.54 5.18 -3.21
CA LEU A 94 3.25 4.55 -3.45
C LEU A 94 2.19 5.03 -2.45
N MET A 95 2.54 5.16 -1.17
CA MET A 95 1.62 5.64 -0.12
C MET A 95 1.10 7.04 -0.42
N GLU A 96 1.89 7.91 -1.06
CA GLU A 96 1.44 9.22 -1.54
C GLU A 96 0.42 9.15 -2.69
N ARG A 97 0.48 8.08 -3.50
CA ARG A 97 -0.39 7.88 -4.68
C ARG A 97 -1.69 7.16 -4.35
N ILE A 98 -1.70 6.34 -3.30
CA ILE A 98 -2.86 5.53 -2.88
C ILE A 98 -4.11 6.37 -2.60
N PRO A 99 -4.05 7.51 -1.88
CA PRO A 99 -5.23 8.34 -1.65
C PRO A 99 -5.89 8.78 -2.96
N LYS A 100 -5.10 9.29 -3.92
CA LYS A 100 -5.61 9.70 -5.23
C LYS A 100 -6.25 8.53 -6.00
N ALA A 101 -5.70 7.32 -5.86
CA ALA A 101 -6.31 6.15 -6.47
C ALA A 101 -7.62 5.74 -5.80
N LYS A 102 -7.71 5.82 -4.46
CA LYS A 102 -8.95 5.59 -3.72
C LYS A 102 -10.03 6.58 -4.14
N ASP A 103 -9.70 7.86 -4.26
CA ASP A 103 -10.64 8.89 -4.71
C ASP A 103 -11.17 8.58 -6.12
N ARG A 104 -10.27 8.19 -7.05
CA ARG A 104 -10.68 7.78 -8.41
C ARG A 104 -11.61 6.58 -8.43
N VAL A 105 -11.39 5.58 -7.57
CA VAL A 105 -12.28 4.41 -7.46
C VAL A 105 -13.59 4.79 -6.76
N HIS A 106 -13.55 5.67 -5.77
CA HIS A 106 -14.75 6.19 -5.09
C HIS A 106 -15.70 6.88 -6.08
N MET A 107 -15.16 7.66 -7.02
CA MET A 107 -15.95 8.32 -8.07
C MET A 107 -16.78 7.34 -8.90
N PHE A 108 -16.47 6.04 -8.94
CA PHE A 108 -17.29 5.05 -9.64
C PHE A 108 -18.69 4.93 -9.06
N LEU A 109 -18.85 5.19 -7.75
CA LEU A 109 -20.14 5.21 -7.06
C LEU A 109 -20.95 6.47 -7.35
N GLU A 110 -20.32 7.52 -7.87
CA GLU A 110 -20.94 8.82 -8.14
C GLU A 110 -21.41 8.97 -9.59
N TYR A 111 -21.16 7.98 -10.46
CA TYR A 111 -21.62 8.03 -11.85
C TYR A 111 -23.14 7.98 -11.95
N ASP A 112 -23.69 8.89 -12.75
CA ASP A 112 -25.11 8.85 -13.11
C ASP A 112 -25.43 7.56 -13.87
N MET A 113 -26.45 6.85 -13.37
CA MET A 113 -26.84 5.56 -13.94
C MET A 113 -27.54 5.73 -15.29
N PRO A 114 -26.99 5.14 -16.38
CA PRO A 114 -27.60 5.26 -17.70
C PRO A 114 -29.00 4.62 -17.76
N VAL A 115 -29.86 5.16 -18.63
CA VAL A 115 -31.25 4.69 -18.76
C VAL A 115 -31.36 3.34 -19.47
N THR A 116 -30.45 3.03 -20.39
CA THR A 116 -30.52 1.82 -21.22
C THR A 116 -29.57 0.74 -20.74
N THR A 117 -29.99 -0.53 -20.83
CA THR A 117 -29.18 -1.68 -20.45
C THR A 117 -27.83 -1.71 -21.19
N SER A 118 -27.81 -1.36 -22.48
CA SER A 118 -26.58 -1.31 -23.29
C SER A 118 -25.59 -0.23 -22.81
N ALA A 119 -26.10 0.92 -22.35
CA ALA A 119 -25.24 1.97 -21.83
C ALA A 119 -24.70 1.62 -20.44
N ILE A 120 -25.49 0.95 -19.59
CA ILE A 120 -25.00 0.45 -18.29
C ILE A 120 -23.90 -0.61 -18.49
N THR A 121 -24.06 -1.54 -19.45
CA THR A 121 -23.01 -2.52 -19.73
C THR A 121 -21.73 -1.87 -20.26
N ALA A 122 -21.84 -0.88 -21.14
CA ALA A 122 -20.68 -0.14 -21.64
C ALA A 122 -19.97 0.65 -20.53
N LEU A 123 -20.74 1.30 -19.63
CA LEU A 123 -20.18 1.98 -18.46
C LEU A 123 -19.44 1.00 -17.55
N ARG A 124 -20.02 -0.18 -17.28
CA ARG A 124 -19.38 -1.22 -16.47
C ARG A 124 -18.04 -1.67 -17.06
N GLU A 125 -17.98 -1.91 -18.38
CA GLU A 125 -16.74 -2.28 -19.08
C GLU A 125 -15.69 -1.16 -19.01
N GLN A 126 -16.11 0.09 -19.18
CA GLN A 126 -15.22 1.26 -19.07
C GLN A 126 -14.64 1.41 -17.66
N LEU A 127 -15.47 1.29 -16.62
CA LEU A 127 -15.02 1.40 -15.24
C LEU A 127 -14.12 0.22 -14.86
N HIS A 128 -14.41 -0.98 -15.35
CA HIS A 128 -13.53 -2.13 -15.21
C HIS A 128 -12.17 -1.87 -15.84
N ALA A 129 -12.10 -1.40 -17.09
CA ALA A 129 -10.83 -1.03 -17.72
C ALA A 129 -10.06 0.04 -16.91
N THR A 130 -10.77 1.07 -16.43
CA THR A 130 -10.19 2.14 -15.62
C THR A 130 -9.62 1.62 -14.29
N TYR A 131 -10.31 0.68 -13.63
CA TYR A 131 -9.81 0.03 -12.42
C TYR A 131 -8.50 -0.73 -12.68
N TYR A 132 -8.45 -1.51 -13.76
CA TYR A 132 -7.22 -2.24 -14.13
C TYR A 132 -6.06 -1.29 -14.45
N ASP A 133 -6.31 -0.17 -15.11
CA ASP A 133 -5.29 0.86 -15.35
C ASP A 133 -4.79 1.47 -14.02
N ILE A 134 -5.69 1.80 -13.09
CA ILE A 134 -5.30 2.29 -11.75
C ILE A 134 -4.43 1.27 -11.02
N MET A 135 -4.83 -0.02 -11.03
CA MET A 135 -4.07 -1.08 -10.37
C MET A 135 -2.70 -1.30 -11.01
N ARG A 136 -2.61 -1.23 -12.34
CA ARG A 136 -1.34 -1.30 -13.07
C ARG A 136 -0.43 -0.13 -12.72
N ASP A 137 -0.98 1.08 -12.67
CA ASP A 137 -0.21 2.29 -12.36
C ASP A 137 0.34 2.28 -10.93
N LEU A 138 -0.42 1.74 -9.98
CA LEU A 138 0.00 1.59 -8.59
C LEU A 138 1.05 0.49 -8.41
N ASN A 139 1.02 -0.55 -9.26
CA ASN A 139 1.95 -1.68 -9.23
C ASN A 139 2.10 -2.33 -7.83
N ILE A 140 0.99 -2.39 -7.07
CA ILE A 140 0.99 -2.84 -5.67
C ILE A 140 1.37 -4.33 -5.55
N GLU A 141 0.91 -5.17 -6.47
CA GLU A 141 1.18 -6.62 -6.42
C GLU A 141 2.69 -6.92 -6.54
N HIS A 142 3.37 -6.24 -7.47
CA HIS A 142 4.81 -6.39 -7.64
C HIS A 142 5.59 -5.97 -6.38
N LEU A 143 5.15 -4.90 -5.70
CA LEU A 143 5.77 -4.48 -4.43
C LEU A 143 5.50 -5.48 -3.29
N ILE A 144 4.32 -6.10 -3.25
CA ILE A 144 4.02 -7.17 -2.29
C ILE A 144 4.92 -8.39 -2.55
N ASP A 145 5.11 -8.79 -3.81
CA ASP A 145 5.97 -9.91 -4.19
C ASP A 145 7.44 -9.65 -3.88
N GLU A 146 7.91 -8.41 -4.06
CA GLU A 146 9.23 -8.00 -3.62
C GLU A 146 9.37 -8.05 -2.10
N CYS A 147 8.39 -7.55 -1.34
CA CYS A 147 8.38 -7.69 0.11
C CYS A 147 8.45 -9.17 0.53
N ASN A 148 7.70 -10.05 -0.14
CA ASN A 148 7.75 -11.50 0.12
C ASN A 148 9.16 -12.05 -0.10
N THR A 149 9.74 -11.75 -1.26
CA THR A 149 11.09 -12.19 -1.65
C THR A 149 12.15 -11.70 -0.65
N GLN A 150 12.05 -10.45 -0.21
CA GLN A 150 12.95 -9.90 0.81
C GLN A 150 12.75 -10.56 2.17
N LEU A 151 11.50 -10.77 2.60
CA LEU A 151 11.22 -11.45 3.86
C LEU A 151 11.77 -12.88 3.85
N GLU A 152 11.62 -13.61 2.75
CA GLU A 152 12.24 -14.94 2.59
C GLU A 152 13.76 -14.87 2.79
N GLN A 153 14.45 -13.92 2.13
CA GLN A 153 15.88 -13.71 2.31
C GLN A 153 16.27 -13.32 3.74
N LEU A 154 15.38 -12.64 4.47
CA LEU A 154 15.63 -12.25 5.85
C LEU A 154 15.36 -13.42 6.83
N TYR A 155 14.35 -14.26 6.58
CA TYR A 155 14.03 -15.43 7.42
C TYR A 155 15.02 -16.58 7.24
N THR A 156 15.49 -16.82 6.01
CA THR A 156 16.53 -17.80 5.69
C THR A 156 17.77 -17.10 5.09
N PRO A 157 18.56 -16.41 5.92
CA PRO A 157 19.63 -15.55 5.45
C PRO A 157 20.87 -16.34 5.02
N THR A 158 20.82 -16.93 3.83
CA THR A 158 22.00 -17.52 3.16
C THR A 158 23.00 -16.43 2.77
N LYS A 159 22.51 -15.30 2.26
CA LYS A 159 23.32 -14.15 1.82
C LYS A 159 23.78 -13.26 2.98
N TYR A 160 22.98 -13.16 4.04
CA TYR A 160 23.16 -12.20 5.13
C TYR A 160 23.52 -12.84 6.47
N ALA A 161 24.01 -14.09 6.47
CA ALA A 161 24.34 -14.84 7.68
C ALA A 161 25.25 -14.07 8.65
N GLN A 162 26.20 -13.28 8.13
CA GLN A 162 27.14 -12.50 8.95
C GLN A 162 26.47 -11.34 9.72
N ILE A 163 25.35 -10.83 9.22
CA ILE A 163 24.65 -9.66 9.80
C ILE A 163 23.32 -10.04 10.45
N MET A 164 22.92 -11.31 10.40
CA MET A 164 21.59 -11.75 10.85
C MET A 164 21.34 -11.56 12.35
N HIS A 165 22.42 -11.54 13.14
CA HIS A 165 22.37 -11.35 14.59
C HIS A 165 22.26 -9.88 14.99
N THR A 166 22.42 -8.95 14.05
CA THR A 166 22.39 -7.53 14.36
C THR A 166 20.95 -7.06 14.65
N PRO A 167 20.77 -6.10 15.57
CA PRO A 167 19.44 -5.53 15.85
C PRO A 167 18.83 -4.85 14.62
N LEU A 168 19.67 -4.29 13.74
CA LEU A 168 19.24 -3.65 12.51
C LEU A 168 18.62 -4.67 11.52
N PHE A 169 19.17 -5.88 11.45
CA PHE A 169 18.61 -6.94 10.63
C PHE A 169 17.24 -7.39 11.12
N ASN A 170 17.08 -7.56 12.44
CA ASN A 170 15.79 -7.90 13.04
C ASN A 170 14.77 -6.76 12.87
N LYS A 171 15.19 -5.51 13.02
CA LYS A 171 14.33 -4.35 12.75
C LYS A 171 13.87 -4.34 11.29
N ALA A 172 14.76 -4.63 10.34
CA ALA A 172 14.39 -4.70 8.92
C ALA A 172 13.35 -5.79 8.65
N LYS A 173 13.43 -6.98 9.29
CA LYS A 173 12.39 -8.02 9.18
C LYS A 173 11.01 -7.49 9.56
N VAL A 174 10.92 -6.83 10.72
CA VAL A 174 9.67 -6.29 11.22
C VAL A 174 9.16 -5.21 10.29
N THR A 175 10.00 -4.25 9.91
CA THR A 175 9.62 -3.14 9.03
C THR A 175 9.14 -3.61 7.66
N VAL A 176 9.83 -4.55 7.01
CA VAL A 176 9.39 -5.11 5.71
C VAL A 176 8.07 -5.88 5.87
N GLY A 177 7.87 -6.58 7.00
CA GLY A 177 6.60 -7.22 7.33
C GLY A 177 5.44 -6.24 7.43
N GLU A 178 5.61 -5.17 8.21
CA GLU A 178 4.62 -4.10 8.37
C GLU A 178 4.28 -3.43 7.03
N TYR A 179 5.28 -3.20 6.19
CA TYR A 179 5.10 -2.68 4.84
C TYR A 179 4.25 -3.58 3.97
N ARG A 180 4.55 -4.87 3.94
CA ARG A 180 3.77 -5.87 3.21
C ARG A 180 2.32 -5.88 3.66
N GLU A 181 2.06 -5.87 4.97
CA GLU A 181 0.71 -5.88 5.52
C GLU A 181 -0.09 -4.63 5.10
N LYS A 182 0.51 -3.44 5.20
CA LYS A 182 -0.12 -2.19 4.74
C LYS A 182 -0.47 -2.21 3.25
N LEU A 183 0.42 -2.76 2.42
CA LEU A 183 0.16 -2.89 0.98
C LEU A 183 -1.02 -3.83 0.70
N ILE A 184 -1.08 -4.97 1.39
CA ILE A 184 -2.19 -5.93 1.28
C ILE A 184 -3.51 -5.29 1.72
N GLU A 185 -3.50 -4.52 2.81
CA GLU A 185 -4.66 -3.79 3.31
C GLU A 185 -5.18 -2.80 2.26
N HIS A 186 -4.30 -1.95 1.72
CA HIS A 186 -4.69 -0.97 0.70
C HIS A 186 -5.18 -1.60 -0.60
N ARG A 187 -4.54 -2.68 -1.06
CA ARG A 187 -5.03 -3.47 -2.20
C ARG A 187 -6.44 -3.99 -1.93
N SER A 188 -6.66 -4.57 -0.75
CA SER A 188 -7.95 -5.18 -0.40
C SER A 188 -9.04 -4.13 -0.30
N HIS A 189 -8.73 -2.95 0.24
CA HIS A 189 -9.65 -1.82 0.28
C HIS A 189 -10.03 -1.33 -1.12
N LEU A 190 -9.05 -1.09 -2.01
CA LEU A 190 -9.33 -0.70 -3.40
C LEU A 190 -10.19 -1.73 -4.14
N LYS A 191 -9.91 -3.01 -3.92
CA LYS A 191 -10.71 -4.11 -4.47
C LYS A 191 -12.15 -4.11 -3.93
N GLY A 192 -12.32 -3.88 -2.62
CA GLY A 192 -13.63 -3.79 -2.00
C GLY A 192 -14.49 -2.67 -2.60
N MET A 193 -13.92 -1.46 -2.74
CA MET A 193 -14.61 -0.32 -3.35
C MET A 193 -15.02 -0.60 -4.80
N TRP A 194 -14.12 -1.23 -5.58
CA TRP A 194 -14.45 -1.65 -6.94
C TRP A 194 -15.58 -2.68 -6.98
N GLN A 195 -15.54 -3.70 -6.11
CA GLN A 195 -16.57 -4.74 -6.04
C GLN A 195 -17.94 -4.19 -5.67
N GLU A 196 -17.98 -3.18 -4.79
CA GLU A 196 -19.21 -2.46 -4.44
C GLU A 196 -19.80 -1.77 -5.67
N ALA A 197 -19.00 -0.98 -6.40
CA ALA A 197 -19.45 -0.32 -7.62
C ALA A 197 -19.90 -1.32 -8.70
N ASP A 198 -19.16 -2.42 -8.88
CA ASP A 198 -19.50 -3.47 -9.85
C ASP A 198 -20.81 -4.19 -9.50
N THR A 199 -21.09 -4.37 -8.20
CA THR A 199 -22.33 -4.98 -7.72
C THR A 199 -23.52 -4.08 -8.04
N ILE A 200 -23.43 -2.78 -7.74
CA ILE A 200 -24.48 -1.79 -8.02
C ILE A 200 -24.80 -1.75 -9.53
N LEU A 201 -23.76 -1.74 -10.38
CA LEU A 201 -23.91 -1.78 -11.83
C LEU A 201 -24.58 -3.08 -12.30
N GLY A 202 -24.18 -4.22 -11.71
CA GLY A 202 -24.78 -5.52 -11.98
C GLY A 202 -26.28 -5.57 -11.64
N GLU A 203 -26.65 -5.09 -10.47
CA GLU A 203 -28.05 -5.02 -10.01
C GLU A 203 -28.90 -4.12 -10.92
N ALA A 204 -28.37 -2.98 -11.35
CA ALA A 204 -29.08 -2.09 -12.26
C ALA A 204 -29.34 -2.71 -13.64
N VAL A 205 -28.38 -3.49 -14.17
CA VAL A 205 -28.59 -4.28 -15.40
C VAL A 205 -29.72 -5.28 -15.21
N HIS A 206 -29.78 -5.96 -14.06
CA HIS A 206 -30.87 -6.90 -13.76
C HIS A 206 -32.23 -6.19 -13.66
N LEU A 207 -32.29 -5.06 -12.93
CA LEU A 207 -33.50 -4.27 -12.78
C LEU A 207 -34.06 -3.82 -14.14
N LYS A 208 -33.21 -3.28 -15.02
CA LYS A 208 -33.62 -2.84 -16.36
C LYS A 208 -34.12 -3.99 -17.25
N LYS A 209 -33.54 -5.19 -17.11
CA LYS A 209 -34.06 -6.38 -17.78
C LYS A 209 -35.46 -6.77 -17.27
N TYR A 210 -35.74 -6.61 -15.98
CA TYR A 210 -37.08 -6.87 -15.43
C TYR A 210 -38.09 -5.81 -15.87
N GLU A 211 -37.73 -4.52 -15.85
CA GLU A 211 -38.58 -3.44 -16.37
C GLU A 211 -38.96 -3.71 -17.82
N HIS A 212 -38.00 -4.06 -18.68
CA HIS A 212 -38.28 -4.39 -20.08
C HIS A 212 -39.23 -5.59 -20.24
N LYS A 213 -39.11 -6.62 -19.39
CA LYS A 213 -40.03 -7.76 -19.39
C LYS A 213 -41.43 -7.36 -18.91
N ALA A 214 -41.52 -6.56 -17.86
CA ALA A 214 -42.78 -6.05 -17.33
C ALA A 214 -43.49 -5.17 -18.36
N ASP A 215 -42.75 -4.30 -19.06
CA ASP A 215 -43.28 -3.47 -20.14
C ASP A 215 -43.82 -4.30 -21.31
N LYS A 216 -43.12 -5.37 -21.70
CA LYS A 216 -43.64 -6.31 -22.70
C LYS A 216 -44.99 -6.88 -22.25
N VAL A 217 -45.08 -7.41 -21.03
CA VAL A 217 -46.32 -7.96 -20.48
C VAL A 217 -47.42 -6.90 -20.45
N ARG A 218 -47.12 -5.67 -20.01
CA ARG A 218 -48.05 -4.54 -20.01
C ARG A 218 -48.57 -4.21 -21.41
N CYS A 219 -47.69 -4.17 -22.40
CA CYS A 219 -48.06 -3.95 -23.81
C CYS A 219 -48.94 -5.08 -24.37
N TYR A 220 -48.63 -6.35 -24.05
CA TYR A 220 -49.46 -7.49 -24.44
C TYR A 220 -50.87 -7.38 -23.84
N LEU A 221 -50.98 -7.15 -22.53
CA LEU A 221 -52.27 -7.00 -21.85
C LEU A 221 -53.09 -5.82 -22.38
N SER A 222 -52.43 -4.71 -22.71
CA SER A 222 -53.09 -3.54 -23.29
C SER A 222 -53.58 -3.79 -24.72
N SER A 223 -52.82 -4.55 -25.51
CA SER A 223 -53.18 -4.94 -26.87
C SER A 223 -54.33 -5.95 -26.88
N ASP A 224 -54.33 -6.91 -25.95
CA ASP A 224 -55.43 -7.86 -25.78
C ASP A 224 -56.72 -7.16 -25.34
N GLN A 225 -56.65 -6.23 -24.37
CA GLN A 225 -57.81 -5.44 -23.97
C GLN A 225 -58.38 -4.59 -25.13
N GLN A 226 -57.52 -4.06 -25.99
CA GLN A 226 -57.96 -3.36 -27.20
C GLN A 226 -58.61 -4.31 -28.20
N MET A 227 -58.06 -5.52 -28.43
CA MET A 227 -58.71 -6.54 -29.28
C MET A 227 -60.09 -6.95 -28.73
N PHE A 228 -60.23 -7.20 -27.43
CA PHE A 228 -61.52 -7.53 -26.82
C PHE A 228 -62.54 -6.38 -26.97
N LEU A 229 -62.11 -5.13 -26.85
CA LEU A 229 -62.98 -3.98 -27.07
C LEU A 229 -63.39 -3.84 -28.54
N TYR A 230 -62.49 -4.09 -29.50
CA TYR A 230 -62.86 -4.12 -30.92
C TYR A 230 -63.83 -5.26 -31.22
N ASP A 231 -63.56 -6.49 -30.75
CA ASP A 231 -64.40 -7.67 -31.02
C ASP A 231 -65.79 -7.62 -30.36
N ILE A 232 -65.95 -6.85 -29.27
CA ILE A 232 -67.27 -6.62 -28.66
C ILE A 232 -67.98 -5.42 -29.31
N VAL A 233 -67.28 -4.32 -29.61
CA VAL A 233 -67.92 -3.08 -30.12
C VAL A 233 -68.23 -3.16 -31.62
N PHE A 234 -67.45 -3.89 -32.43
CA PHE A 234 -67.74 -4.07 -33.86
C PHE A 234 -69.06 -4.82 -34.16
N PRO A 235 -69.36 -5.97 -33.54
CA PRO A 235 -70.64 -6.64 -33.80
C PRO A 235 -71.83 -5.86 -33.24
N PHE A 236 -71.69 -5.12 -32.13
CA PHE A 236 -72.77 -4.29 -31.59
C PHE A 236 -73.09 -3.06 -32.46
N SER A 237 -72.10 -2.45 -33.10
CA SER A 237 -72.33 -1.34 -34.05
C SER A 237 -72.98 -1.81 -35.37
N CYS A 238 -72.65 -3.00 -35.87
CA CYS A 238 -73.34 -3.62 -37.01
C CYS A 238 -74.79 -4.06 -36.67
N LEU A 239 -75.02 -4.60 -35.47
CA LEU A 239 -76.37 -4.97 -34.99
C LEU A 239 -77.27 -3.74 -34.78
N MET A 240 -76.76 -2.66 -34.17
CA MET A 240 -77.55 -1.44 -33.97
C MET A 240 -77.87 -0.70 -35.28
N SER A 241 -76.99 -0.78 -36.29
CA SER A 241 -77.25 -0.21 -37.62
C SER A 241 -78.33 -0.99 -38.38
N SER A 242 -78.51 -2.28 -38.10
CA SER A 242 -79.54 -3.12 -38.72
C SER A 242 -80.92 -3.00 -38.04
N ILE A 243 -80.96 -2.49 -36.80
CA ILE A 243 -82.21 -2.32 -36.02
C ILE A 243 -82.80 -0.91 -36.19
N LEU A 244 -81.98 0.10 -36.50
CA LEU A 244 -82.42 1.49 -36.69
C LEU A 244 -82.57 1.91 -38.18
N GLY A 245 -82.31 1.00 -39.11
CA GLY A 245 -82.49 1.18 -40.55
C GLY A 245 -83.76 0.50 -41.07
N HIS A 246 -84.94 0.92 -40.58
CA HIS A 246 -86.22 0.70 -41.25
C HIS A 246 -87.26 1.76 -40.86
#